data_AF-A0A661WR55-F1
#
_entry.id   AF-A0A661WR55-F1
#
_cell.length_a   1.000
_cell.length_b   1.000
_cell.length_c   1.000
_cell.angle_alpha   90.00
_cell.angle_beta   90.00
_cell.angle_gamma   90.00
#
_symmetry.space_group_name_H-M   'P 1'
#
loop_
_entity.id
_entity.type
_entity.pdbx_description
1 polymer ?
#
loop_
_entity_poly.entity_id
_entity_poly.type
_entity_poly.pdbx_seq_one_letter_code
_entity_poly.pdbx_strand_id
1 'polypeptide(L)'
;MKKLSLTTLFVTFAIFCSAYSYATKTGEEAIKDWSALQQSYNQMAKEIEPVVPSYAPNIIGTDYTKVLATLDNYEKNMKPALEKQLNSFTENYGKTSSEINEKMKSIVKNGEHPSTPAGNIYENLKKFMNNVEQAKIDKSDVLVQDAKNIQRTIDTYPAQANQQNYDKLKQALDFAIKFNPKNEKAKDMLSKIDEQRKEKFAAFDKKINDAKWPGNYKNFAGPGNPNELAAIALEYFKNDKGWGANKKNKEHCLAVAIRGDWGSHKKNLLGQTVQWYLPVYLAVYSDKSKDKTVARVFELSLLTKEEPNVKKSPPFTGITVGNIWKIKRKNVPEGGSSDGNTGLINTLFWLGLALGNIIAGILAAAPLLKQKIPHLNKVYNKLTPLSNIIGVIVLAIGTLSLLGAVAQLFMLRFVIFSNILPQLAAMAVGLFLGKELLLKKPNLPDKAGKTAEKAQELLKKYDDKIRLLEMYQIPLGLSCIVIGLLHLLISNAPLF
;
A
#
# COMPACT_ATOMS: atom_id res chain seq x y z
N MET A 1 72.36 20.13 33.64
CA MET A 1 73.66 19.61 33.17
C MET A 1 73.83 18.18 33.66
N LYS A 2 73.53 17.19 32.81
CA LYS A 2 73.79 15.77 33.08
C LYS A 2 74.92 15.33 32.15
N LYS A 3 76.00 14.80 32.73
CA LYS A 3 77.18 14.29 32.03
C LYS A 3 76.78 13.05 31.21
N LEU A 4 76.81 13.16 29.88
CA LEU A 4 76.89 11.99 29.01
C LEU A 4 78.34 11.54 28.93
N SER A 5 78.59 10.25 29.18
CA SER A 5 79.91 9.64 29.16
C SER A 5 80.42 9.43 27.73
N LEU A 6 81.68 9.80 27.51
CA LEU A 6 82.46 9.76 26.27
C LEU A 6 82.68 8.33 25.69
N THR A 7 82.19 7.29 26.35
CA THR A 7 82.41 5.88 25.99
C THR A 7 81.40 5.32 24.98
N THR A 8 80.29 6.02 24.71
CA THR A 8 79.31 5.61 23.70
C THR A 8 79.66 6.09 22.29
N LEU A 9 80.72 6.89 22.14
CA LEU A 9 81.09 7.52 20.86
C LEU A 9 82.04 6.66 20.00
N PHE A 10 82.66 5.60 20.55
CA PHE A 10 83.66 4.80 19.84
C PHE A 10 83.17 3.45 19.29
N VAL A 11 81.94 3.03 19.62
CA VAL A 11 81.33 1.80 19.06
C VAL A 11 80.45 2.11 17.83
N THR A 12 80.10 3.38 17.59
CA THR A 12 79.28 3.80 16.44
C THR A 12 80.10 4.13 15.20
N PHE A 13 81.44 4.15 15.25
CA PHE A 13 82.29 4.52 14.11
C PHE A 13 82.92 3.31 13.38
N ALA A 14 82.87 2.11 13.96
CA ALA A 14 83.43 0.89 13.35
C ALA A 14 82.42 0.02 12.57
N ILE A 15 81.16 0.44 12.46
CA ILE A 15 80.11 -0.26 11.68
C ILE A 15 79.77 0.50 10.36
N PHE A 16 80.52 1.54 10.00
CA PHE A 16 80.24 2.35 8.80
C PHE A 16 81.22 2.16 7.62
N CYS A 17 82.09 1.15 7.67
CA CYS A 17 82.96 0.78 6.54
C CYS A 17 82.97 -0.71 6.22
N SER A 18 81.85 -1.43 6.43
CA SER A 18 81.53 -2.50 5.49
C SER A 18 81.07 -1.82 4.21
N ALA A 19 82.02 -1.53 3.32
CA ALA A 19 81.70 -1.36 1.92
C ALA A 19 80.79 -2.55 1.56
N TYR A 20 79.50 -2.28 1.40
CA TYR A 20 78.62 -3.19 0.69
C TYR A 20 79.20 -3.23 -0.71
N SER A 21 80.15 -4.14 -0.93
CA SER A 21 80.49 -4.63 -2.24
C SER A 21 79.18 -5.19 -2.77
N TYR A 22 78.42 -4.36 -3.48
CA TYR A 22 77.31 -4.82 -4.30
C TYR A 22 77.92 -5.85 -5.23
N ALA A 23 77.81 -7.13 -4.86
CA ALA A 23 78.21 -8.21 -5.72
C ALA A 23 77.45 -8.00 -7.02
N THR A 24 78.18 -7.62 -8.07
CA THR A 24 77.60 -7.34 -9.36
C THR A 24 76.91 -8.62 -9.81
N LYS A 25 75.58 -8.58 -9.92
CA LYS A 25 74.77 -9.70 -10.38
C LYS A 25 75.32 -10.26 -11.68
N THR A 26 75.42 -11.58 -11.77
CA THR A 26 75.87 -12.23 -13.01
C THR A 26 74.82 -12.10 -14.11
N GLY A 27 75.22 -12.31 -15.37
CA GLY A 27 74.29 -12.36 -16.51
C GLY A 27 73.14 -13.35 -16.29
N GLU A 28 73.44 -14.53 -15.75
CA GLU A 28 72.46 -15.57 -15.47
C GLU A 28 71.46 -15.14 -14.37
N GLU A 29 71.94 -14.50 -13.30
CA GLU A 29 71.06 -13.97 -12.26
C GLU A 29 70.14 -12.88 -12.79
N ALA A 30 70.66 -11.98 -13.65
CA ALA A 30 69.88 -10.92 -14.27
C ALA A 30 68.78 -11.47 -15.21
N ILE A 31 69.08 -12.50 -16.00
CA ILE A 31 68.09 -13.19 -16.86
C ILE A 31 67.00 -13.85 -16.01
N LYS A 32 67.39 -14.48 -14.89
CA LYS A 32 66.45 -15.12 -13.98
C LYS A 32 65.50 -14.10 -13.35
N ASP A 33 66.02 -12.97 -12.86
CA ASP A 33 65.21 -11.90 -12.26
C ASP A 33 64.27 -11.26 -13.29
N TRP A 34 64.74 -11.03 -14.53
CA TRP A 34 63.90 -10.54 -15.64
C TRP A 34 62.78 -11.53 -15.97
N SER A 35 63.10 -12.81 -16.10
CA SER A 35 62.10 -13.86 -16.38
C SER A 35 61.06 -13.97 -15.27
N ALA A 36 61.49 -13.86 -14.00
CA ALA A 36 60.60 -13.83 -12.85
C ALA A 36 59.67 -12.59 -12.89
N LEU A 37 60.16 -11.44 -13.34
CA LEU A 37 59.35 -10.23 -13.47
C LEU A 37 58.28 -10.39 -14.57
N GLN A 38 58.63 -10.98 -15.71
CA GLN A 38 57.68 -11.32 -16.78
C GLN A 38 56.61 -12.31 -16.29
N GLN A 39 57.01 -13.32 -15.52
CA GLN A 39 56.08 -14.29 -14.95
C GLN A 39 55.07 -13.63 -14.01
N SER A 40 55.55 -12.75 -13.12
CA SER A 40 54.70 -11.97 -12.22
C SER A 40 53.72 -11.08 -12.98
N TYR A 41 54.17 -10.41 -14.05
CA TYR A 41 53.30 -9.63 -14.92
C TYR A 41 52.22 -10.51 -15.59
N ASN A 42 52.61 -11.66 -16.15
CA ASN A 42 51.66 -12.58 -16.78
C ASN A 42 50.66 -13.16 -15.77
N GLN A 43 51.09 -13.41 -14.53
CA GLN A 43 50.21 -13.85 -13.45
C GLN A 43 49.20 -12.76 -13.08
N MET A 44 49.65 -11.50 -12.93
CA MET A 44 48.77 -10.36 -12.73
C MET A 44 47.74 -10.22 -13.87
N ALA A 45 48.19 -10.32 -15.12
CA ALA A 45 47.29 -10.29 -16.27
C ALA A 45 46.24 -11.42 -16.22
N LYS A 46 46.66 -12.63 -15.87
CA LYS A 46 45.75 -13.78 -15.77
C LYS A 46 44.74 -13.64 -14.63
N GLU A 47 45.17 -13.19 -13.46
CA GLU A 47 44.35 -13.24 -12.23
C GLU A 47 43.55 -11.95 -12.01
N ILE A 48 44.08 -10.80 -12.40
CA ILE A 48 43.54 -9.47 -12.06
C ILE A 48 42.89 -8.79 -13.26
N GLU A 49 43.42 -8.94 -14.48
CA GLU A 49 42.87 -8.28 -15.67
C GLU A 49 41.38 -8.59 -15.94
N PRO A 50 40.86 -9.80 -15.63
CA PRO A 50 39.42 -10.07 -15.73
C PRO A 50 38.52 -9.20 -14.84
N VAL A 51 39.08 -8.57 -13.79
CA VAL A 51 38.33 -7.72 -12.86
C VAL A 51 38.75 -6.25 -12.89
N VAL A 52 40.03 -5.96 -13.17
CA VAL A 52 40.60 -4.61 -13.33
C VAL A 52 41.54 -4.61 -14.54
N PRO A 53 41.16 -3.99 -15.67
CA PRO A 53 42.02 -3.94 -16.83
C PRO A 53 43.32 -3.17 -16.58
N SER A 54 44.43 -3.71 -17.10
CA SER A 54 45.76 -3.10 -16.98
C SER A 54 45.86 -1.69 -17.60
N TYR A 55 44.96 -1.36 -18.53
CA TYR A 55 44.95 -0.09 -19.26
C TYR A 55 43.88 0.92 -18.77
N ALA A 56 42.93 0.50 -17.92
CA ALA A 56 41.78 1.32 -17.55
C ALA A 56 41.30 1.03 -16.10
N PRO A 57 41.78 1.77 -15.09
CA PRO A 57 41.40 1.54 -13.69
C PRO A 57 39.92 1.85 -13.41
N ASN A 58 39.26 2.67 -14.24
CA ASN A 58 37.85 3.01 -14.09
C ASN A 58 36.89 1.88 -14.51
N ILE A 59 37.40 0.75 -15.02
CA ILE A 59 36.60 -0.41 -15.41
C ILE A 59 36.74 -1.49 -14.33
N ILE A 60 35.65 -1.76 -13.61
CA ILE A 60 35.55 -2.89 -12.68
C ILE A 60 34.36 -3.77 -13.04
N GLY A 61 34.53 -5.08 -12.90
CA GLY A 61 33.46 -6.06 -13.09
C GLY A 61 32.21 -5.79 -12.24
N THR A 62 31.04 -6.23 -12.70
CA THR A 62 29.75 -5.98 -12.05
C THR A 62 29.41 -6.98 -10.93
N ASP A 63 30.06 -8.14 -10.89
CA ASP A 63 29.95 -9.10 -9.78
C ASP A 63 30.90 -8.69 -8.64
N TYR A 64 30.43 -7.77 -7.79
CA TYR A 64 31.25 -7.19 -6.74
C TYR A 64 31.74 -8.20 -5.71
N THR A 65 31.02 -9.29 -5.48
CA THR A 65 31.46 -10.35 -4.56
C THR A 65 32.70 -11.04 -5.12
N LYS A 66 32.65 -11.43 -6.40
CA LYS A 66 33.79 -12.04 -7.08
C LYS A 66 34.96 -11.08 -7.19
N VAL A 67 34.70 -9.83 -7.60
CA VAL A 67 35.73 -8.79 -7.72
C VAL A 67 36.43 -8.57 -6.38
N LEU A 68 35.69 -8.37 -5.29
CA LEU A 68 36.27 -8.15 -3.97
C LEU A 68 37.09 -9.36 -3.51
N ALA A 69 36.64 -10.60 -3.76
CA ALA A 69 37.43 -11.78 -3.43
C ALA A 69 38.76 -11.84 -4.19
N THR A 70 38.76 -11.51 -5.49
CA THR A 70 39.98 -11.41 -6.29
C THR A 70 40.92 -10.32 -5.78
N LEU A 71 40.39 -9.14 -5.46
CA LEU A 71 41.17 -8.02 -4.93
C LEU A 71 41.72 -8.29 -3.52
N ASP A 72 40.94 -8.97 -2.66
CA ASP A 72 41.41 -9.41 -1.34
C ASP A 72 42.57 -10.40 -1.45
N ASN A 73 42.49 -11.35 -2.39
CA ASN A 73 43.59 -12.28 -2.65
C ASN A 73 44.82 -11.55 -3.17
N TYR A 74 44.64 -10.58 -4.07
CA TYR A 74 45.72 -9.73 -4.56
C TYR A 74 46.42 -8.99 -3.41
N GLU A 75 45.66 -8.29 -2.56
CA GLU A 75 46.22 -7.51 -1.44
C GLU A 75 46.97 -8.39 -0.43
N LYS A 76 46.43 -9.56 -0.11
CA LYS A 76 47.00 -10.45 0.92
C LYS A 76 48.21 -11.24 0.42
N ASN A 77 48.13 -11.75 -0.81
CA ASN A 77 49.06 -12.78 -1.27
C ASN A 77 49.98 -12.30 -2.40
N MET A 78 49.47 -11.52 -3.35
CA MET A 78 50.25 -11.14 -4.54
C MET A 78 51.04 -9.85 -4.31
N LYS A 79 50.37 -8.80 -3.82
CA LYS A 79 50.95 -7.46 -3.70
C LYS A 79 52.22 -7.41 -2.84
N PRO A 80 52.32 -8.03 -1.65
CA PRO A 80 53.56 -8.00 -0.88
C PRO A 80 54.74 -8.66 -1.60
N ALA A 81 54.48 -9.74 -2.35
CA ALA A 81 55.50 -10.42 -3.15
C ALA A 81 55.95 -9.56 -4.33
N LEU A 82 55.01 -8.91 -5.02
CA LEU A 82 55.29 -8.00 -6.13
C LEU A 82 56.06 -6.76 -5.66
N GLU A 83 55.68 -6.16 -4.53
CA GLU A 83 56.39 -5.01 -3.94
C GLU A 83 57.83 -5.39 -3.58
N LYS A 84 58.02 -6.55 -2.94
CA LYS A 84 59.36 -7.06 -2.62
C LYS A 84 60.19 -7.30 -3.89
N GLN A 85 59.59 -7.90 -4.93
CA GLN A 85 60.24 -8.16 -6.20
C GLN A 85 60.64 -6.84 -6.89
N LEU A 86 59.73 -5.86 -6.98
CA LEU A 86 60.00 -4.56 -7.59
C LEU A 86 61.07 -3.78 -6.83
N ASN A 87 61.07 -3.81 -5.49
CA ASN A 87 62.10 -3.16 -4.67
C ASN A 87 63.47 -3.80 -4.90
N SER A 88 63.56 -5.13 -4.86
CA SER A 88 64.79 -5.86 -5.17
C SER A 88 65.26 -5.59 -6.60
N PHE A 89 64.34 -5.52 -7.56
CA PHE A 89 64.68 -5.21 -8.95
C PHE A 89 65.22 -3.77 -9.09
N THR A 90 64.61 -2.84 -8.35
CA THR A 90 65.02 -1.43 -8.29
C THR A 90 66.43 -1.27 -7.75
N GLU A 91 66.74 -1.95 -6.65
CA GLU A 91 68.06 -1.90 -5.99
C GLU A 91 69.18 -2.45 -6.89
N ASN A 92 68.89 -3.48 -7.69
CA ASN A 92 69.90 -4.16 -8.50
C ASN A 92 70.07 -3.55 -9.90
N TYR A 93 68.99 -3.04 -10.50
CA TYR A 93 68.96 -2.71 -11.93
C TYR A 93 68.63 -1.25 -12.26
N GLY A 94 68.07 -0.48 -11.33
CA GLY A 94 67.71 0.92 -11.54
C GLY A 94 66.23 1.23 -11.26
N LYS A 95 65.88 2.51 -11.19
CA LYS A 95 64.55 2.99 -10.78
C LYS A 95 63.60 3.25 -11.93
N THR A 96 64.13 3.42 -13.14
CA THR A 96 63.37 3.76 -14.34
C THR A 96 63.56 2.72 -15.42
N SER A 97 62.60 2.62 -16.36
CA SER A 97 62.73 1.72 -17.52
C SER A 97 64.05 1.92 -18.29
N SER A 98 64.50 3.17 -18.48
CA SER A 98 65.76 3.45 -19.19
C SER A 98 66.97 2.91 -18.46
N GLU A 99 67.10 3.23 -17.16
CA GLU A 99 68.20 2.75 -16.31
C GLU A 99 68.26 1.22 -16.30
N ILE A 100 67.10 0.57 -16.12
CA ILE A 100 66.98 -0.88 -16.12
C ILE A 100 67.44 -1.47 -17.45
N ASN A 101 66.96 -0.92 -18.57
CA ASN A 101 67.29 -1.46 -19.89
C ASN A 101 68.78 -1.26 -20.23
N GLU A 102 69.36 -0.12 -19.87
CA GLU A 102 70.80 0.14 -20.03
C GLU A 102 71.64 -0.82 -19.17
N LYS A 103 71.25 -1.00 -17.90
CA LYS A 103 71.92 -1.92 -16.98
C LYS A 103 71.83 -3.36 -17.46
N MET A 104 70.66 -3.80 -17.92
CA MET A 104 70.46 -5.14 -18.48
C MET A 104 71.29 -5.37 -19.74
N LYS A 105 71.36 -4.40 -20.66
CA LYS A 105 72.22 -4.49 -21.85
C LYS A 105 73.71 -4.65 -21.51
N SER A 106 74.15 -4.07 -20.39
CA SER A 106 75.55 -4.17 -19.96
C SER A 106 75.92 -5.51 -19.32
N ILE A 107 74.94 -6.30 -18.87
CA ILE A 107 75.15 -7.53 -18.08
C ILE A 107 74.70 -8.79 -18.84
N VAL A 108 73.66 -8.68 -19.67
CA VAL A 108 73.06 -9.81 -20.41
C VAL A 108 73.56 -9.82 -21.85
N LYS A 109 73.98 -11.00 -22.34
CA LYS A 109 74.44 -11.16 -23.73
C LYS A 109 73.28 -11.02 -24.72
N ASN A 110 73.58 -10.51 -25.91
CA ASN A 110 72.58 -10.35 -26.98
C ASN A 110 71.90 -11.69 -27.32
N GLY A 111 70.57 -11.71 -27.33
CA GLY A 111 69.75 -12.88 -27.69
C GLY A 111 69.34 -13.78 -26.52
N GLU A 112 69.88 -13.58 -25.31
CA GLU A 112 69.57 -14.39 -24.12
C GLU A 112 68.57 -13.69 -23.20
N HIS A 113 67.44 -13.21 -23.74
CA HIS A 113 66.44 -12.50 -22.94
C HIS A 113 64.98 -12.69 -23.39
N PRO A 114 63.99 -12.48 -22.50
CA PRO A 114 62.58 -12.40 -22.88
C PRO A 114 62.30 -11.40 -24.00
N SER A 115 61.18 -11.58 -24.72
CA SER A 115 60.80 -10.73 -25.86
C SER A 115 60.48 -9.28 -25.50
N THR A 116 60.07 -9.03 -24.25
CA THR A 116 59.73 -7.68 -23.76
C THR A 116 60.87 -7.12 -22.91
N PRO A 117 61.37 -5.90 -23.19
CA PRO A 117 62.43 -5.27 -22.39
C PRO A 117 62.10 -5.22 -20.89
N ALA A 118 63.08 -5.55 -20.04
CA ALA A 118 62.92 -5.60 -18.58
C ALA A 118 62.32 -4.32 -17.99
N GLY A 119 62.80 -3.16 -18.44
CA GLY A 119 62.32 -1.86 -17.98
C GLY A 119 60.84 -1.62 -18.31
N ASN A 120 60.37 -2.12 -19.46
CA ASN A 120 58.97 -2.00 -19.84
C ASN A 120 58.08 -2.91 -18.99
N ILE A 121 58.52 -4.14 -18.70
CA ILE A 121 57.78 -5.05 -17.81
C ILE A 121 57.69 -4.44 -16.41
N TYR A 122 58.81 -3.90 -15.90
CA TYR A 122 58.87 -3.23 -14.60
C TYR A 122 57.86 -2.07 -14.49
N GLU A 123 57.86 -1.14 -15.46
CA GLU A 123 56.93 -0.01 -15.45
C GLU A 123 55.47 -0.47 -15.64
N ASN A 124 55.22 -1.44 -16.54
CA ASN A 124 53.88 -1.97 -16.76
C ASN A 124 53.34 -2.67 -15.51
N LEU A 125 54.16 -3.43 -14.81
CA LEU A 125 53.76 -4.10 -13.56
C LEU A 125 53.44 -3.07 -12.47
N LYS A 126 54.30 -2.07 -12.29
CA LYS A 126 54.08 -0.96 -11.35
C LYS A 126 52.81 -0.18 -11.67
N LYS A 127 52.60 0.15 -12.95
CA LYS A 127 51.39 0.81 -13.44
C LYS A 127 50.15 -0.04 -13.17
N PHE A 128 50.21 -1.35 -13.40
CA PHE A 128 49.09 -2.25 -13.16
C PHE A 128 48.74 -2.31 -11.66
N MET A 129 49.74 -2.40 -10.77
CA MET A 129 49.50 -2.34 -9.32
C MET A 129 48.83 -1.03 -8.89
N ASN A 130 49.29 0.11 -9.42
CA ASN A 130 48.66 1.41 -9.17
C ASN A 130 47.23 1.48 -9.70
N ASN A 131 46.97 0.89 -10.86
CA ASN A 131 45.63 0.83 -11.45
C ASN A 131 44.67 0.02 -10.58
N VAL A 132 45.12 -1.06 -9.93
CA VAL A 132 44.28 -1.82 -8.99
C VAL A 132 43.84 -0.97 -7.80
N GLU A 133 44.75 -0.19 -7.23
CA GLU A 133 44.42 0.71 -6.11
C GLU A 133 43.48 1.84 -6.54
N GLN A 134 43.77 2.47 -7.68
CA GLN A 134 42.90 3.52 -8.21
C GLN A 134 41.51 2.99 -8.55
N ALA A 135 41.41 1.78 -9.11
CA ALA A 135 40.14 1.15 -9.45
C ALA A 135 39.24 0.95 -8.23
N LYS A 136 39.82 0.56 -7.08
CA LYS A 136 39.09 0.43 -5.81
C LYS A 136 38.52 1.79 -5.34
N ILE A 137 39.32 2.85 -5.44
CA ILE A 137 38.91 4.21 -5.06
C ILE A 137 37.78 4.68 -5.99
N ASP A 138 38.02 4.63 -7.31
CA ASP A 138 37.05 5.08 -8.32
C ASP A 138 35.73 4.34 -8.20
N LYS A 139 35.78 3.02 -7.99
CA LYS A 139 34.57 2.21 -7.84
C LYS A 139 33.79 2.54 -6.58
N SER A 140 34.50 2.79 -5.46
CA SER A 140 33.87 3.25 -4.23
C SER A 140 33.10 4.55 -4.46
N ASP A 141 33.70 5.52 -5.16
CA ASP A 141 33.07 6.81 -5.45
C ASP A 141 31.87 6.69 -6.40
N VAL A 142 31.95 5.82 -7.42
CA VAL A 142 30.82 5.50 -8.30
C VAL A 142 29.64 4.94 -7.48
N LEU A 143 29.90 4.01 -6.56
CA LEU A 143 28.86 3.43 -5.70
C LEU A 143 28.24 4.45 -4.75
N VAL A 144 29.03 5.42 -4.25
CA VAL A 144 28.49 6.56 -3.50
C VAL A 144 27.58 7.42 -4.37
N GLN A 145 27.92 7.64 -5.65
CA GLN A 145 27.07 8.39 -6.56
C GLN A 145 25.77 7.65 -6.90
N ASP A 146 25.84 6.32 -7.09
CA ASP A 146 24.66 5.47 -7.25
C ASP A 146 23.76 5.55 -6.02
N ALA A 147 24.34 5.47 -4.83
CA ALA A 147 23.62 5.63 -3.57
C ALA A 147 22.91 7.01 -3.51
N LYS A 148 23.58 8.10 -3.87
CA LYS A 148 22.95 9.43 -3.94
C LYS A 148 21.80 9.49 -4.94
N ASN A 149 21.91 8.83 -6.08
CA ASN A 149 20.84 8.77 -7.08
C ASN A 149 19.62 8.01 -6.54
N ILE A 150 19.83 6.90 -5.83
CA ILE A 150 18.77 6.14 -5.17
C ILE A 150 18.11 7.01 -4.07
N GLN A 151 18.91 7.65 -3.22
CA GLN A 151 18.41 8.54 -2.15
C GLN A 151 17.56 9.68 -2.72
N ARG A 152 18.03 10.38 -3.76
CA ARG A 152 17.27 11.42 -4.45
C ARG A 152 15.94 10.90 -4.99
N THR A 153 15.92 9.69 -5.52
CA THR A 153 14.69 9.04 -6.02
C THR A 153 13.70 8.76 -4.89
N ILE A 154 14.19 8.25 -3.75
CA ILE A 154 13.40 8.04 -2.52
C ILE A 154 12.80 9.36 -2.03
N ASP A 155 13.59 10.44 -2.01
CA ASP A 155 13.16 11.74 -1.50
C ASP A 155 12.18 12.45 -2.43
N THR A 156 12.38 12.33 -3.75
CA THR A 156 11.54 13.00 -4.76
C THR A 156 10.20 12.29 -4.95
N TYR A 157 10.20 10.96 -4.88
CA TYR A 157 9.02 10.15 -5.21
C TYR A 157 8.59 9.31 -4.00
N PRO A 158 7.53 9.71 -3.28
CA PRO A 158 7.04 8.98 -2.10
C PRO A 158 6.78 7.48 -2.34
N ALA A 159 6.35 7.08 -3.54
CA ALA A 159 6.14 5.68 -3.89
C ALA A 159 7.46 4.85 -3.96
N GLN A 160 8.59 5.51 -4.18
CA GLN A 160 9.92 4.90 -4.24
C GLN A 160 10.58 4.78 -2.85
N ALA A 161 10.03 5.44 -1.83
CA ALA A 161 10.45 5.29 -0.45
C ALA A 161 9.93 3.97 0.14
N ASN A 162 10.53 2.87 -0.29
CA ASN A 162 10.17 1.50 0.07
C ASN A 162 11.40 0.71 0.54
N GLN A 163 11.12 -0.47 1.11
CA GLN A 163 12.14 -1.33 1.74
C GLN A 163 13.28 -1.66 0.78
N GLN A 164 12.92 -2.08 -0.44
CA GLN A 164 13.88 -2.56 -1.44
C GLN A 164 14.85 -1.45 -1.86
N ASN A 165 14.38 -0.21 -1.99
CA ASN A 165 15.26 0.90 -2.38
C ASN A 165 16.21 1.29 -1.24
N TYR A 166 15.77 1.26 0.02
CA TYR A 166 16.68 1.42 1.17
C TYR A 166 17.70 0.28 1.28
N ASP A 167 17.30 -0.96 1.00
CA ASP A 167 18.22 -2.11 1.00
C ASP A 167 19.28 -1.98 -0.10
N LYS A 168 18.88 -1.55 -1.32
CA LYS A 168 19.81 -1.25 -2.42
C LYS A 168 20.77 -0.12 -2.06
N LEU A 169 20.26 0.94 -1.45
CA LEU A 169 21.05 2.07 -0.99
C LEU A 169 22.12 1.62 0.02
N LYS A 170 21.71 0.84 1.03
CA LYS A 170 22.60 0.28 2.05
C LYS A 170 23.66 -0.64 1.42
N GLN A 171 23.24 -1.54 0.54
CA GLN A 171 24.12 -2.46 -0.17
C GLN A 171 25.18 -1.73 -1.02
N ALA A 172 24.79 -0.68 -1.74
CA ALA A 172 25.73 0.11 -2.55
C ALA A 172 26.82 0.75 -1.66
N LEU A 173 26.44 1.32 -0.51
CA LEU A 173 27.38 1.92 0.43
C LEU A 173 28.24 0.88 1.15
N ASP A 174 27.69 -0.27 1.53
CA ASP A 174 28.45 -1.39 2.09
C ASP A 174 29.54 -1.84 1.12
N PHE A 175 29.22 -1.98 -0.17
CA PHE A 175 30.22 -2.28 -1.19
C PHE A 175 31.22 -1.13 -1.36
N ALA A 176 30.77 0.13 -1.36
CA ALA A 176 31.67 1.28 -1.46
C ALA A 176 32.74 1.27 -0.35
N ILE A 177 32.35 0.95 0.89
CA ILE A 177 33.27 0.83 2.03
C ILE A 177 34.20 -0.38 1.89
N LYS A 178 33.71 -1.51 1.37
CA LYS A 178 34.55 -2.70 1.12
C LYS A 178 35.63 -2.42 0.06
N PHE A 179 35.30 -1.68 -1.00
CA PHE A 179 36.27 -1.26 -2.00
C PHE A 179 37.27 -0.24 -1.43
N ASN A 180 36.79 0.77 -0.70
CA ASN A 180 37.63 1.78 -0.07
C ASN A 180 37.21 2.05 1.38
N PRO A 181 37.87 1.42 2.37
CA PRO A 181 37.57 1.62 3.79
C PRO A 181 37.84 3.03 4.31
N LYS A 182 38.51 3.90 3.54
CA LYS A 182 38.75 5.31 3.88
C LYS A 182 37.70 6.25 3.28
N ASN A 183 36.66 5.74 2.61
CA ASN A 183 35.59 6.57 2.06
C ASN A 183 34.65 7.08 3.15
N GLU A 184 34.99 8.23 3.74
CA GLU A 184 34.21 8.85 4.82
C GLU A 184 32.79 9.26 4.38
N LYS A 185 32.60 9.60 3.09
CA LYS A 185 31.26 9.90 2.56
C LYS A 185 30.36 8.67 2.59
N ALA A 186 30.89 7.51 2.22
CA ALA A 186 30.13 6.27 2.25
C ALA A 186 29.72 5.89 3.69
N LYS A 187 30.66 6.02 4.64
CA LYS A 187 30.40 5.76 6.07
C LYS A 187 29.37 6.71 6.67
N ASP A 188 29.48 8.01 6.40
CA ASP A 188 28.54 9.02 6.87
C ASP A 188 27.13 8.81 6.32
N MET A 189 27.00 8.45 5.04
CA MET A 189 25.70 8.11 4.47
C MET A 189 25.14 6.84 5.11
N LEU A 190 25.97 5.79 5.26
CA LEU A 190 25.53 4.50 5.81
C LEU A 190 25.03 4.61 7.25
N SER A 191 25.67 5.45 8.08
CA SER A 191 25.28 5.64 9.48
C SER A 191 23.92 6.32 9.65
N LYS A 192 23.45 7.08 8.65
CA LYS A 192 22.19 7.83 8.69
C LYS A 192 21.00 7.08 8.08
N ILE A 193 21.24 6.06 7.26
CA ILE A 193 20.18 5.41 6.48
C ILE A 193 19.07 4.80 7.34
N ASP A 194 19.44 4.10 8.42
CA ASP A 194 18.44 3.38 9.22
C ASP A 194 17.51 4.35 9.97
N GLU A 195 18.04 5.50 10.42
CA GLU A 195 17.24 6.59 11.01
C GLU A 195 16.35 7.27 9.97
N GLN A 196 16.91 7.70 8.83
CA GLN A 196 16.14 8.29 7.73
C GLN A 196 15.01 7.38 7.25
N ARG A 197 15.31 6.08 7.14
CA ARG A 197 14.33 5.04 6.80
C ARG A 197 13.21 5.02 7.83
N LYS A 198 13.55 4.91 9.12
CA LYS A 198 12.56 4.88 10.21
C LYS A 198 11.66 6.12 10.21
N GLU A 199 12.25 7.31 10.09
CA GLU A 199 11.52 8.58 10.05
C GLU A 199 10.56 8.66 8.86
N LYS A 200 11.02 8.29 7.65
CA LYS A 200 10.18 8.33 6.45
C LYS A 200 9.01 7.34 6.54
N PHE A 201 9.25 6.12 7.03
CA PHE A 201 8.18 5.14 7.23
C PHE A 201 7.20 5.59 8.31
N ALA A 202 7.69 6.12 9.44
CA ALA A 202 6.82 6.68 10.48
C ALA A 202 5.96 7.84 9.95
N ALA A 203 6.53 8.71 9.10
CA ALA A 203 5.79 9.78 8.46
C ALA A 203 4.71 9.26 7.49
N PHE A 204 4.98 8.18 6.75
CA PHE A 204 3.95 7.54 5.92
C PHE A 204 2.87 6.89 6.74
N ASP A 205 3.22 6.14 7.78
CA ASP A 205 2.24 5.50 8.66
C ASP A 205 1.35 6.54 9.32
N LYS A 206 1.93 7.66 9.78
CA LYS A 206 1.18 8.80 10.28
C LYS A 206 0.22 9.35 9.23
N LYS A 207 0.67 9.60 7.99
CA LYS A 207 -0.21 10.05 6.89
C LYS A 207 -1.36 9.07 6.61
N ILE A 208 -1.09 7.76 6.63
CA ILE A 208 -2.11 6.72 6.39
C ILE A 208 -3.13 6.66 7.53
N ASN A 209 -2.66 6.80 8.77
CA ASN A 209 -3.50 6.79 9.97
C ASN A 209 -4.37 8.04 10.07
N ASP A 210 -3.80 9.20 9.75
CA ASP A 210 -4.47 10.51 9.79
C ASP A 210 -5.44 10.69 8.61
N ALA A 211 -5.25 9.95 7.52
CA ALA A 211 -6.11 10.06 6.34
C ALA A 211 -7.55 9.61 6.64
N LYS A 212 -8.49 10.41 6.14
CA LYS A 212 -9.93 10.20 6.30
C LYS A 212 -10.58 10.02 4.94
N TRP A 213 -11.61 9.17 4.89
CA TRP A 213 -12.41 9.04 3.68
C TRP A 213 -13.14 10.37 3.41
N PRO A 214 -12.98 10.97 2.23
CA PRO A 214 -13.51 12.31 1.97
C PRO A 214 -15.04 12.34 1.86
N GLY A 215 -15.68 11.20 1.59
CA GLY A 215 -17.12 11.15 1.28
C GLY A 215 -17.46 11.83 -0.05
N ASN A 216 -18.76 11.88 -0.36
CA ASN A 216 -19.23 12.52 -1.60
C ASN A 216 -19.04 14.05 -1.54
N TYR A 217 -18.76 14.63 -2.70
CA TYR A 217 -18.63 16.08 -2.88
C TYR A 217 -19.94 16.77 -2.50
N LYS A 218 -19.90 17.57 -1.44
CA LYS A 218 -21.10 18.18 -0.82
C LYS A 218 -21.83 19.16 -1.72
N ASN A 219 -21.12 19.81 -2.63
CA ASN A 219 -21.64 20.85 -3.52
C ASN A 219 -21.86 20.33 -4.94
N PHE A 220 -22.17 19.05 -5.09
CA PHE A 220 -22.43 18.47 -6.40
C PHE A 220 -23.65 19.13 -7.04
N ALA A 221 -23.43 19.84 -8.14
CA ALA A 221 -24.44 20.54 -8.93
C ALA A 221 -24.76 19.81 -10.26
N GLY A 222 -24.08 18.69 -10.51
CA GLY A 222 -24.34 17.83 -11.67
C GLY A 222 -25.69 17.12 -11.62
N PRO A 223 -26.17 16.58 -12.76
CA PRO A 223 -27.34 15.71 -12.77
C PRO A 223 -27.08 14.39 -12.02
N GLY A 224 -28.11 13.89 -11.36
CA GLY A 224 -28.10 12.65 -10.57
C GLY A 224 -27.82 12.88 -9.08
N ASN A 225 -28.14 11.88 -8.26
CA ASN A 225 -27.81 11.91 -6.84
C ASN A 225 -26.38 11.37 -6.62
N PRO A 226 -25.49 12.08 -5.87
CA PRO A 226 -24.12 11.62 -5.63
C PRO A 226 -24.01 10.23 -4.99
N ASN A 227 -24.93 9.87 -4.08
CA ASN A 227 -24.94 8.56 -3.43
C ASN A 227 -25.29 7.45 -4.43
N GLU A 228 -26.28 7.69 -5.29
CA GLU A 228 -26.67 6.75 -6.36
C GLU A 228 -25.55 6.60 -7.40
N LEU A 229 -24.96 7.71 -7.84
CA LEU A 229 -23.83 7.70 -8.78
C LEU A 229 -22.63 6.94 -8.22
N ALA A 230 -22.31 7.15 -6.94
CA ALA A 230 -21.24 6.41 -6.26
C ALA A 230 -21.55 4.90 -6.16
N ALA A 231 -22.80 4.50 -5.89
CA ALA A 231 -23.19 3.11 -5.86
C ALA A 231 -23.09 2.45 -7.25
N ILE A 232 -23.55 3.12 -8.30
CA ILE A 232 -23.43 2.64 -9.70
C ILE A 232 -21.96 2.51 -10.10
N ALA A 233 -21.13 3.50 -9.74
CA ALA A 233 -19.69 3.47 -9.98
C ALA A 233 -19.00 2.31 -9.25
N LEU A 234 -19.37 2.06 -7.99
CA LEU A 234 -18.82 0.94 -7.22
C LEU A 234 -19.17 -0.40 -7.89
N GLU A 235 -20.40 -0.56 -8.35
CA GLU A 235 -20.82 -1.77 -9.06
C GLU A 235 -20.10 -1.94 -10.40
N TYR A 236 -19.88 -0.85 -11.14
CA TYR A 236 -19.03 -0.85 -12.34
C TYR A 236 -17.62 -1.39 -12.02
N PHE A 237 -16.94 -0.87 -11.00
CA PHE A 237 -15.58 -1.33 -10.66
C PHE A 237 -15.52 -2.77 -10.14
N LYS A 238 -16.56 -3.23 -9.42
CA LYS A 238 -16.66 -4.63 -8.99
C LYS A 238 -16.71 -5.60 -10.16
N ASN A 239 -17.38 -5.21 -11.25
CA ASN A 239 -17.55 -6.04 -12.44
C ASN A 239 -16.49 -5.80 -13.52
N ASP A 240 -15.67 -4.77 -13.39
CA ASP A 240 -14.64 -4.45 -14.36
C ASP A 240 -13.47 -5.47 -14.34
N LYS A 241 -13.03 -5.90 -15.53
CA LYS A 241 -11.98 -6.91 -15.71
C LYS A 241 -10.58 -6.41 -15.30
N GLY A 242 -10.37 -5.10 -15.24
CA GLY A 242 -9.16 -4.47 -14.72
C GLY A 242 -9.12 -4.38 -13.19
N TRP A 243 -10.28 -4.43 -12.52
CA TRP A 243 -10.44 -4.21 -11.09
C TRP A 243 -11.06 -5.41 -10.36
N GLY A 244 -12.35 -5.35 -9.99
CA GLY A 244 -12.99 -6.34 -9.12
C GLY A 244 -13.17 -7.72 -9.75
N ALA A 245 -13.34 -7.79 -11.07
CA ALA A 245 -13.46 -9.04 -11.81
C ALA A 245 -12.10 -9.54 -12.36
N ASN A 246 -10.99 -8.90 -12.00
CA ASN A 246 -9.67 -9.32 -12.44
C ASN A 246 -9.24 -10.64 -11.76
N LYS A 247 -9.18 -11.72 -12.54
CA LYS A 247 -8.82 -13.07 -12.02
C LYS A 247 -7.35 -13.18 -11.58
N LYS A 248 -6.43 -12.39 -12.15
CA LYS A 248 -4.99 -12.48 -11.86
C LYS A 248 -4.59 -11.61 -10.68
N ASN A 249 -5.16 -10.42 -10.59
CA ASN A 249 -4.88 -9.41 -9.57
C ASN A 249 -6.20 -8.87 -9.03
N LYS A 250 -6.92 -9.71 -8.29
CA LYS A 250 -8.23 -9.35 -7.74
C LYS A 250 -8.09 -8.19 -6.76
N GLU A 251 -8.74 -7.08 -7.08
CA GLU A 251 -8.87 -5.93 -6.21
C GLU A 251 -10.27 -5.94 -5.59
N HIS A 252 -10.36 -5.84 -4.28
CA HIS A 252 -11.64 -5.72 -3.59
C HIS A 252 -12.02 -4.25 -3.53
N CYS A 253 -13.03 -3.87 -4.32
CA CYS A 253 -13.54 -2.51 -4.37
C CYS A 253 -14.43 -2.24 -3.14
N LEU A 254 -13.95 -1.39 -2.24
CA LEU A 254 -14.57 -1.13 -0.94
C LEU A 254 -15.65 -0.05 -1.02
N ALA A 255 -15.29 1.10 -1.58
CA ALA A 255 -16.14 2.28 -1.63
C ALA A 255 -15.79 3.17 -2.83
N VAL A 256 -16.78 3.90 -3.30
CA VAL A 256 -16.62 5.01 -4.24
C VAL A 256 -17.20 6.27 -3.62
N ALA A 257 -16.55 7.41 -3.88
CA ALA A 257 -17.06 8.73 -3.56
C ALA A 257 -16.93 9.67 -4.75
N ILE A 258 -17.96 10.49 -5.00
CA ILE A 258 -17.92 11.53 -6.04
C ILE A 258 -16.98 12.64 -5.59
N ARG A 259 -15.96 12.94 -6.38
CA ARG A 259 -14.90 13.92 -6.05
C ARG A 259 -15.25 15.34 -6.49
N GLY A 260 -16.16 15.49 -7.45
CA GLY A 260 -16.54 16.77 -8.01
C GLY A 260 -17.62 16.64 -9.07
N ASP A 261 -17.98 17.76 -9.70
CA ASP A 261 -18.96 17.80 -10.77
C ASP A 261 -18.49 17.11 -12.05
N TRP A 262 -19.46 16.82 -12.92
CA TRP A 262 -19.19 16.34 -14.27
C TRP A 262 -18.33 17.32 -15.07
N GLY A 263 -17.27 16.82 -15.71
CA GLY A 263 -16.40 17.59 -16.58
C GLY A 263 -16.42 17.11 -18.02
N SER A 264 -16.06 17.99 -18.96
CA SER A 264 -15.87 17.60 -20.37
C SER A 264 -14.54 16.86 -20.52
N HIS A 265 -14.59 15.60 -20.98
CA HIS A 265 -13.37 14.82 -21.24
C HIS A 265 -12.86 15.06 -22.67
N LYS A 266 -13.74 14.92 -23.66
CA LYS A 266 -13.41 15.04 -25.08
C LYS A 266 -14.41 15.95 -25.80
N LYS A 267 -13.90 16.72 -26.76
CA LYS A 267 -14.67 17.60 -27.63
C LYS A 267 -14.46 17.22 -29.09
N ASN A 268 -15.47 17.42 -29.94
CA ASN A 268 -15.33 17.29 -31.39
C ASN A 268 -14.66 18.53 -32.01
N LEU A 269 -14.47 18.51 -33.33
CA LEU A 269 -13.87 19.63 -34.09
C LEU A 269 -14.66 20.94 -33.97
N LEU A 270 -15.95 20.88 -33.60
CA LEU A 270 -16.80 22.06 -33.38
C LEU A 270 -16.76 22.55 -31.92
N GLY A 271 -15.91 21.97 -31.07
CA GLY A 271 -15.78 22.33 -29.66
C GLY A 271 -16.90 21.80 -28.76
N GLN A 272 -17.81 20.97 -29.28
CA GLN A 272 -18.91 20.37 -28.52
C GLN A 272 -18.41 19.15 -27.73
N THR A 273 -18.84 19.01 -26.48
CA THR A 273 -18.49 17.84 -25.66
C THR A 273 -19.12 16.57 -26.23
N VAL A 274 -18.29 15.59 -26.56
CA VAL A 274 -18.72 14.26 -27.05
C VAL A 274 -18.45 13.15 -26.03
N GLN A 275 -17.78 13.47 -24.92
CA GLN A 275 -17.59 12.54 -23.81
C GLN A 275 -17.47 13.31 -22.50
N TRP A 276 -18.28 12.94 -21.51
CA TRP A 276 -18.19 13.48 -20.16
C TRP A 276 -17.36 12.55 -19.28
N TYR A 277 -16.82 13.12 -18.19
CA TYR A 277 -16.26 12.35 -17.10
C TYR A 277 -16.88 12.73 -15.76
N LEU A 278 -16.99 11.75 -14.87
CA LEU A 278 -17.35 11.92 -13.47
C LEU A 278 -16.11 11.64 -12.61
N PRO A 279 -15.53 12.65 -11.93
CA PRO A 279 -14.38 12.42 -11.06
C PRO A 279 -14.80 11.69 -9.78
N VAL A 280 -14.08 10.64 -9.42
CA VAL A 280 -14.37 9.80 -8.25
C VAL A 280 -13.12 9.45 -7.46
N TYR A 281 -13.29 9.16 -6.18
CA TYR A 281 -12.35 8.38 -5.38
C TYR A 281 -12.79 6.92 -5.37
N LEU A 282 -11.88 5.98 -5.62
CA LEU A 282 -12.12 4.54 -5.47
C LEU A 282 -11.17 3.98 -4.41
N ALA A 283 -11.70 3.44 -3.31
CA ALA A 283 -10.93 2.68 -2.34
C ALA A 283 -10.91 1.19 -2.70
N VAL A 284 -9.72 0.60 -2.77
CA VAL A 284 -9.52 -0.84 -3.00
C VAL A 284 -8.49 -1.43 -2.05
N TYR A 285 -8.54 -2.74 -1.86
CA TYR A 285 -7.41 -3.50 -1.34
C TYR A 285 -7.17 -4.78 -2.17
N SER A 286 -5.92 -5.23 -2.21
CA SER A 286 -5.55 -6.47 -2.90
C SER A 286 -5.23 -7.56 -1.88
N ASP A 287 -5.62 -8.80 -2.18
CA ASP A 287 -5.23 -9.96 -1.36
C ASP A 287 -3.72 -10.20 -1.34
N LYS A 288 -3.00 -9.69 -2.35
CA LYS A 288 -1.54 -9.74 -2.44
C LYS A 288 -0.85 -8.66 -1.59
N SER A 289 -1.60 -7.72 -1.02
CA SER A 289 -1.02 -6.71 -0.13
C SER A 289 -0.48 -7.36 1.14
N LYS A 290 0.77 -7.06 1.50
CA LYS A 290 1.36 -7.50 2.77
C LYS A 290 0.60 -6.92 3.98
N ASP A 291 0.09 -5.70 3.85
CA ASP A 291 -0.75 -5.07 4.87
C ASP A 291 -2.20 -5.05 4.40
N LYS A 292 -3.03 -5.93 4.98
CA LYS A 292 -4.48 -6.01 4.72
C LYS A 292 -5.29 -4.94 5.47
N THR A 293 -4.66 -4.19 6.37
CA THR A 293 -5.28 -3.10 7.14
C THR A 293 -5.28 -1.77 6.38
N VAL A 294 -4.64 -1.70 5.22
CA VAL A 294 -4.49 -0.49 4.41
C VAL A 294 -5.19 -0.67 3.06
N ALA A 295 -6.02 0.31 2.71
CA ALA A 295 -6.60 0.45 1.39
C ALA A 295 -5.81 1.48 0.56
N ARG A 296 -5.78 1.28 -0.75
CA ARG A 296 -5.33 2.29 -1.72
C ARG A 296 -6.55 3.06 -2.20
N VAL A 297 -6.44 4.37 -2.25
CA VAL A 297 -7.46 5.25 -2.81
C VAL A 297 -6.94 5.83 -4.12
N PHE A 298 -7.68 5.58 -5.18
CA PHE A 298 -7.38 6.08 -6.51
C PHE A 298 -8.26 7.29 -6.81
N GLU A 299 -7.64 8.36 -7.31
CA GLU A 299 -8.35 9.45 -7.97
C GLU A 299 -8.61 9.04 -9.41
N LEU A 300 -9.87 8.82 -9.76
CA LEU A 300 -10.26 8.33 -11.08
C LEU A 300 -11.22 9.31 -11.74
N SER A 301 -11.34 9.17 -13.07
CA SER A 301 -12.45 9.76 -13.82
C SER A 301 -13.18 8.66 -14.57
N LEU A 302 -14.47 8.48 -14.28
CA LEU A 302 -15.34 7.55 -15.01
C LEU A 302 -15.86 8.21 -16.28
N LEU A 303 -15.67 7.59 -17.42
CA LEU A 303 -15.99 8.15 -18.73
C LEU A 303 -17.33 7.62 -19.22
N THR A 304 -18.17 8.51 -19.76
CA THR A 304 -19.35 8.10 -20.55
C THR A 304 -18.91 7.53 -21.90
N LYS A 305 -19.85 6.98 -22.65
CA LYS A 305 -19.64 6.67 -24.07
C LYS A 305 -19.23 7.93 -24.85
N GLU A 306 -18.42 7.77 -25.88
CA GLU A 306 -18.08 8.84 -26.80
C GLU A 306 -19.13 8.91 -27.92
N GLU A 307 -19.97 9.95 -27.92
CA GLU A 307 -20.97 10.21 -28.95
C GLU A 307 -21.46 11.67 -28.95
N PRO A 308 -21.98 12.19 -30.08
CA PRO A 308 -22.63 13.50 -30.11
C PRO A 308 -23.79 13.58 -29.12
N ASN A 309 -23.93 14.71 -28.43
CA ASN A 309 -25.02 14.98 -27.47
C ASN A 309 -25.13 13.96 -26.32
N VAL A 310 -24.02 13.31 -25.95
CA VAL A 310 -24.00 12.36 -24.83
C VAL A 310 -24.46 13.01 -23.52
N LYS A 311 -25.28 12.28 -22.75
CA LYS A 311 -25.80 12.73 -21.46
C LYS A 311 -24.77 12.53 -20.34
N LYS A 312 -24.80 13.39 -19.32
CA LYS A 312 -24.05 13.26 -18.07
C LYS A 312 -24.66 12.17 -17.17
N SER A 313 -24.60 10.92 -17.61
CA SER A 313 -25.17 9.79 -16.90
C SER A 313 -24.42 8.48 -17.23
N PRO A 314 -24.48 7.47 -16.35
CA PRO A 314 -24.09 6.10 -16.71
C PRO A 314 -24.91 5.58 -17.92
N PRO A 315 -24.46 4.50 -18.61
CA PRO A 315 -23.34 3.62 -18.24
C PRO A 315 -21.95 4.22 -18.49
N PHE A 316 -20.98 3.79 -17.69
CA PHE A 316 -19.58 4.15 -17.87
C PHE A 316 -18.89 3.15 -18.80
N THR A 317 -18.04 3.65 -19.70
CA THR A 317 -17.35 2.82 -20.72
C THR A 317 -15.84 2.81 -20.56
N GLY A 318 -15.28 3.61 -19.67
CA GLY A 318 -13.85 3.66 -19.45
C GLY A 318 -13.48 4.49 -18.22
N ILE A 319 -12.19 4.48 -17.90
CA ILE A 319 -11.62 5.21 -16.76
C ILE A 319 -10.31 5.90 -17.14
N THR A 320 -9.98 6.99 -16.45
CA THR A 320 -8.61 7.49 -16.35
C THR A 320 -8.15 7.45 -14.90
N VAL A 321 -6.85 7.18 -14.69
CA VAL A 321 -6.23 7.07 -13.37
C VAL A 321 -5.35 8.29 -13.11
N GLY A 322 -5.60 8.98 -12.01
CA GLY A 322 -4.80 10.09 -11.49
C GLY A 322 -3.94 9.65 -10.32
N ASN A 323 -4.00 10.41 -9.22
CA ASN A 323 -3.19 10.15 -8.04
C ASN A 323 -3.63 8.91 -7.27
N ILE A 324 -2.70 8.37 -6.49
CA ILE A 324 -2.93 7.23 -5.61
C ILE A 324 -2.41 7.58 -4.22
N TRP A 325 -3.24 7.39 -3.21
CA TRP A 325 -2.85 7.53 -1.81
C TRP A 325 -3.34 6.33 -0.99
N LYS A 326 -2.98 6.28 0.29
CA LYS A 326 -3.27 5.15 1.17
C LYS A 326 -4.02 5.60 2.42
N ILE A 327 -4.92 4.76 2.89
CA ILE A 327 -5.75 4.99 4.07
C ILE A 327 -5.89 3.71 4.88
N LYS A 328 -6.09 3.81 6.20
CA LYS A 328 -6.52 2.64 6.98
C LYS A 328 -7.89 2.17 6.50
N ARG A 329 -8.03 0.86 6.27
CA ARG A 329 -9.26 0.23 5.79
C ARG A 329 -10.46 0.52 6.69
N LYS A 330 -10.24 0.53 8.01
CA LYS A 330 -11.27 0.89 9.01
C LYS A 330 -11.83 2.31 8.86
N ASN A 331 -11.11 3.21 8.17
CA ASN A 331 -11.54 4.57 7.90
C ASN A 331 -12.32 4.68 6.58
N VAL A 332 -12.47 3.58 5.83
CA VAL A 332 -13.26 3.50 4.58
C VAL A 332 -14.60 2.84 4.91
N PRO A 333 -15.73 3.43 4.49
CA PRO A 333 -17.04 2.79 4.66
C PRO A 333 -17.13 1.51 3.81
N GLU A 334 -17.63 0.43 4.38
CA GLU A 334 -17.94 -0.77 3.60
C GLU A 334 -19.32 -0.60 2.97
N GLY A 335 -19.39 -0.52 1.63
CA GLY A 335 -20.64 -0.27 0.91
C GLY A 335 -20.86 1.21 0.59
N GLY A 336 -21.25 1.50 -0.65
CA GLY A 336 -21.38 2.87 -1.17
C GLY A 336 -22.30 3.75 -0.33
N SER A 337 -21.83 4.98 -0.09
CA SER A 337 -22.42 6.06 0.72
C SER A 337 -22.20 5.96 2.24
N SER A 338 -21.21 6.73 2.71
CA SER A 338 -21.05 7.13 4.10
C SER A 338 -21.64 8.51 4.35
N ASP A 339 -22.94 8.66 4.21
CA ASP A 339 -23.62 9.63 5.06
C ASP A 339 -23.80 8.93 6.41
N GLY A 340 -22.82 9.09 7.31
CA GLY A 340 -22.80 8.46 8.65
C GLY A 340 -24.00 8.76 9.56
N ASN A 341 -25.02 9.43 9.03
CA ASN A 341 -26.28 9.75 9.70
C ASN A 341 -27.45 8.84 9.27
N THR A 342 -27.38 8.16 8.11
CA THR A 342 -28.46 7.27 7.64
C THR A 342 -28.45 5.91 8.34
N GLY A 343 -27.28 5.43 8.76
CA GLY A 343 -27.13 4.18 9.51
C GLY A 343 -27.89 4.21 10.84
N LEU A 344 -27.70 5.26 11.64
CA LEU A 344 -28.36 5.38 12.95
C LEU A 344 -29.88 5.50 12.83
N ILE A 345 -30.37 6.32 11.89
CA ILE A 345 -31.82 6.50 11.68
C ILE A 345 -32.46 5.19 11.19
N ASN A 346 -31.81 4.47 10.28
CA ASN A 346 -32.31 3.19 9.79
C ASN A 346 -32.30 2.13 10.90
N THR A 347 -31.22 2.02 11.67
CA THR A 347 -31.16 1.09 12.81
C THR A 347 -32.20 1.40 13.88
N LEU A 348 -32.41 2.68 14.21
CA LEU A 348 -33.45 3.08 15.17
C LEU A 348 -34.86 2.81 14.66
N PHE A 349 -35.11 3.02 13.36
CA PHE A 349 -36.38 2.67 12.73
C PHE A 349 -36.65 1.16 12.76
N TRP A 350 -35.66 0.34 12.39
CA TRP A 350 -35.76 -1.12 12.45
C TRP A 350 -35.96 -1.64 13.88
N LEU A 351 -35.23 -1.07 14.84
CA LEU A 351 -35.40 -1.39 16.26
C LEU A 351 -36.81 -1.02 16.75
N GLY A 352 -37.30 0.15 16.35
CA GLY A 352 -38.66 0.61 16.66
C GLY A 352 -39.73 -0.32 16.08
N LEU A 353 -39.58 -0.75 14.83
CA LEU A 353 -40.47 -1.70 14.17
C LEU A 353 -40.47 -3.07 14.87
N ALA A 354 -39.28 -3.59 15.20
CA ALA A 354 -39.14 -4.89 15.84
C ALA A 354 -39.74 -4.89 17.27
N LEU A 355 -39.44 -3.87 18.06
CA LEU A 355 -40.01 -3.70 19.39
C LEU A 355 -41.53 -3.46 19.32
N GLY A 356 -42.01 -2.67 18.36
CA GLY A 356 -43.43 -2.45 18.12
C GLY A 356 -44.17 -3.76 17.84
N ASN A 357 -43.63 -4.61 16.97
CA ASN A 357 -44.20 -5.93 16.66
C ASN A 357 -44.19 -6.87 17.87
N ILE A 358 -43.13 -6.88 18.67
CA ILE A 358 -43.07 -7.70 19.88
C ILE A 358 -44.12 -7.24 20.90
N ILE A 359 -44.18 -5.95 21.19
CA ILE A 359 -45.11 -5.39 22.19
C ILE A 359 -46.56 -5.59 21.75
N ALA A 360 -46.87 -5.31 20.48
CA ALA A 360 -48.19 -5.52 19.92
C ALA A 360 -48.56 -7.01 19.89
N GLY A 361 -47.61 -7.88 19.54
CA GLY A 361 -47.82 -9.32 19.55
C GLY A 361 -48.09 -9.87 20.95
N ILE A 362 -47.36 -9.39 21.96
CA ILE A 362 -47.57 -9.72 23.38
C ILE A 362 -48.97 -9.30 23.83
N LEU A 363 -49.39 -8.08 23.48
CA LEU A 363 -50.73 -7.57 23.82
C LEU A 363 -51.85 -8.36 23.13
N ALA A 364 -51.68 -8.70 21.85
CA ALA A 364 -52.67 -9.48 21.11
C ALA A 364 -52.77 -10.92 21.61
N ALA A 365 -51.65 -11.56 21.97
CA ALA A 365 -51.61 -12.91 22.52
C ALA A 365 -51.81 -12.97 24.04
N ALA A 366 -52.12 -11.85 24.69
CA ALA A 366 -52.24 -11.75 26.15
C ALA A 366 -53.19 -12.79 26.79
N PRO A 367 -54.37 -13.12 26.23
CA PRO A 367 -55.25 -14.13 26.84
C PRO A 367 -54.57 -15.49 27.00
N LEU A 368 -53.81 -15.93 25.99
CA LEU A 368 -53.08 -17.19 26.02
C LEU A 368 -51.83 -17.09 26.92
N LEU A 369 -51.07 -16.01 26.80
CA LEU A 369 -49.82 -15.85 27.54
C LEU A 369 -50.03 -15.64 29.04
N LYS A 370 -51.14 -15.02 29.47
CA LYS A 370 -51.52 -14.94 30.90
C LYS A 370 -51.76 -16.31 31.51
N GLN A 371 -52.35 -17.24 30.75
CA GLN A 371 -52.59 -18.61 31.18
C GLN A 371 -51.29 -19.42 31.25
N LYS A 372 -50.39 -19.25 30.27
CA LYS A 372 -49.17 -20.06 30.15
C LYS A 372 -47.97 -19.51 30.92
N ILE A 373 -47.90 -18.20 31.15
CA ILE A 373 -46.76 -17.51 31.78
C ILE A 373 -47.26 -16.48 32.81
N PRO A 374 -47.70 -16.92 34.01
CA PRO A 374 -48.32 -16.05 35.01
C PRO A 374 -47.42 -14.89 35.47
N HIS A 375 -46.10 -15.05 35.43
CA HIS A 375 -45.13 -14.02 35.80
C HIS A 375 -45.22 -12.75 34.93
N LEU A 376 -45.78 -12.84 33.72
CA LEU A 376 -45.98 -11.69 32.84
C LEU A 376 -47.22 -10.86 33.18
N ASN A 377 -48.09 -11.30 34.11
CA ASN A 377 -49.31 -10.58 34.50
C ASN A 377 -49.06 -9.13 34.90
N LYS A 378 -47.95 -8.86 35.60
CA LYS A 378 -47.54 -7.51 35.99
C LYS A 378 -47.20 -6.63 34.78
N VAL A 379 -46.60 -7.20 33.74
CA VAL A 379 -46.26 -6.50 32.50
C VAL A 379 -47.53 -6.26 31.68
N TYR A 380 -48.41 -7.26 31.56
CA TYR A 380 -49.70 -7.10 30.87
C TYR A 380 -50.54 -5.99 31.46
N ASN A 381 -50.74 -5.99 32.78
CA ASN A 381 -51.60 -5.00 33.42
C ASN A 381 -51.06 -3.56 33.26
N LYS A 382 -49.73 -3.40 33.09
CA LYS A 382 -49.13 -2.09 32.77
C LYS A 382 -49.30 -1.68 31.30
N LEU A 383 -49.30 -2.63 30.38
CA LEU A 383 -49.41 -2.37 28.94
C LEU A 383 -50.87 -2.29 28.46
N THR A 384 -51.82 -2.95 29.13
CA THR A 384 -53.24 -2.95 28.74
C THR A 384 -53.85 -1.55 28.63
N PRO A 385 -53.61 -0.59 29.55
CA PRO A 385 -54.14 0.77 29.40
C PRO A 385 -53.60 1.50 28.16
N LEU A 386 -52.46 1.05 27.63
CA LEU A 386 -51.80 1.63 26.46
C LEU A 386 -52.12 0.87 25.17
N SER A 387 -52.88 -0.23 25.21
CA SER A 387 -53.10 -1.10 24.04
C SER A 387 -53.68 -0.35 22.85
N ASN A 388 -54.64 0.53 23.12
CA ASN A 388 -55.28 1.38 22.14
C ASN A 388 -54.29 2.33 21.43
N ILE A 389 -53.35 2.92 22.17
CA ILE A 389 -52.33 3.83 21.62
C ILE A 389 -51.28 3.04 20.85
N ILE A 390 -50.81 1.93 21.44
CA ILE A 390 -49.82 1.04 20.82
C ILE A 390 -50.36 0.48 19.50
N GLY A 391 -51.64 0.09 19.47
CA GLY A 391 -52.31 -0.41 18.26
C GLY A 391 -52.29 0.60 17.13
N VAL A 392 -52.65 1.86 17.39
CA VAL A 392 -52.62 2.93 16.38
C VAL A 392 -51.19 3.22 15.89
N ILE A 393 -50.20 3.25 16.80
CA ILE A 393 -48.79 3.46 16.43
C ILE A 393 -48.29 2.33 15.51
N VAL A 394 -48.57 1.07 15.86
CA VAL A 394 -48.13 -0.09 15.10
C VAL A 394 -48.85 -0.18 13.75
N LEU A 395 -50.14 0.20 13.69
CA LEU A 395 -50.89 0.32 12.43
C LEU A 395 -50.28 1.38 11.50
N ALA A 396 -49.91 2.55 12.03
CA ALA A 396 -49.30 3.63 11.26
C ALA A 396 -47.91 3.23 10.74
N ILE A 397 -47.06 2.66 11.59
CA ILE A 397 -45.74 2.16 11.21
C ILE A 397 -45.86 1.05 10.16
N GLY A 398 -46.75 0.07 10.37
CA GLY A 398 -47.00 -1.01 9.42
C GLY A 398 -47.46 -0.50 8.06
N THR A 399 -48.36 0.48 8.03
CA THR A 399 -48.88 1.08 6.79
C THR A 399 -47.80 1.85 6.03
N LEU A 400 -47.02 2.70 6.72
CA LEU A 400 -45.91 3.43 6.10
C LEU A 400 -44.84 2.48 5.56
N SER A 401 -44.55 1.41 6.29
CA SER A 401 -43.57 0.38 5.88
C SER A 401 -44.06 -0.39 4.65
N LEU A 402 -45.36 -0.73 4.60
CA LEU A 402 -45.99 -1.38 3.45
C LEU A 402 -45.97 -0.50 2.20
N LEU A 403 -46.28 0.79 2.33
CA LEU A 403 -46.19 1.74 1.22
C LEU A 403 -44.75 1.85 0.70
N GLY A 404 -43.76 1.87 1.60
CA GLY A 404 -42.35 1.81 1.24
C GLY A 404 -41.97 0.53 0.49
N ALA A 405 -42.41 -0.64 0.97
CA ALA A 405 -42.14 -1.93 0.32
C ALA A 405 -42.82 -2.04 -1.06
N VAL A 406 -44.05 -1.54 -1.20
CA VAL A 406 -44.77 -1.49 -2.48
C VAL A 406 -44.07 -0.54 -3.45
N ALA A 407 -43.66 0.65 -3.02
CA ALA A 407 -42.91 1.58 -3.85
C ALA A 407 -41.58 0.97 -4.32
N GLN A 408 -40.88 0.23 -3.45
CA GLN A 408 -39.66 -0.49 -3.80
C GLN A 408 -39.91 -1.62 -4.81
N LEU A 409 -41.01 -2.36 -4.68
CA LEU A 409 -41.42 -3.41 -5.62
C LEU A 409 -41.63 -2.85 -7.03
N PHE A 410 -42.25 -1.66 -7.14
CA PHE A 410 -42.46 -0.97 -8.42
C PHE A 410 -41.18 -0.35 -9.00
N MET A 411 -40.20 0.00 -8.18
CA MET A 411 -39.00 0.76 -8.57
C MET A 411 -37.72 -0.09 -8.75
N LEU A 412 -37.80 -1.34 -9.24
CA LEU A 412 -36.66 -2.13 -9.81
C LEU A 412 -36.07 -3.31 -8.99
N ARG A 413 -36.77 -3.94 -8.04
CA ARG A 413 -36.31 -5.23 -7.48
C ARG A 413 -37.46 -6.20 -7.20
N PHE A 414 -37.27 -7.48 -7.52
CA PHE A 414 -38.07 -8.59 -6.99
C PHE A 414 -37.89 -8.62 -5.47
N VAL A 415 -38.70 -7.84 -4.74
CA VAL A 415 -38.77 -7.92 -3.28
C VAL A 415 -39.57 -9.17 -2.94
N ILE A 416 -38.94 -10.10 -2.22
CA ILE A 416 -39.55 -11.35 -1.78
C ILE A 416 -40.70 -11.02 -0.81
N PHE A 417 -41.76 -11.85 -0.83
CA PHE A 417 -42.92 -11.78 0.08
C PHE A 417 -42.56 -11.65 1.57
N SER A 418 -41.30 -11.91 1.96
CA SER A 418 -40.75 -11.77 3.30
C SER A 418 -40.90 -10.38 3.92
N ASN A 419 -40.96 -9.31 3.12
CA ASN A 419 -41.14 -7.95 3.65
C ASN A 419 -42.62 -7.56 3.83
N ILE A 420 -43.53 -8.15 3.05
CA ILE A 420 -44.95 -7.80 3.05
C ILE A 420 -45.67 -8.45 4.24
N LEU A 421 -45.37 -9.71 4.53
CA LEU A 421 -46.08 -10.48 5.57
C LEU A 421 -45.93 -9.88 6.99
N PRO A 422 -44.73 -9.45 7.44
CA PRO A 422 -44.56 -8.71 8.71
C PRO A 422 -45.40 -7.44 8.80
N GLN A 423 -45.50 -6.70 7.70
CA GLN A 423 -46.19 -5.42 7.65
C GLN A 423 -47.71 -5.63 7.71
N LEU A 424 -48.23 -6.65 7.01
CA LEU A 424 -49.63 -7.05 7.10
C LEU A 424 -49.99 -7.56 8.50
N ALA A 425 -49.12 -8.35 9.14
CA ALA A 425 -49.32 -8.79 10.52
C ALA A 425 -49.34 -7.61 11.49
N ALA A 426 -48.41 -6.67 11.36
CA ALA A 426 -48.38 -5.43 12.15
C ALA A 426 -49.65 -4.59 11.96
N MET A 427 -50.13 -4.44 10.71
CA MET A 427 -51.37 -3.73 10.42
C MET A 427 -52.59 -4.43 11.03
N ALA A 428 -52.68 -5.75 10.90
CA ALA A 428 -53.79 -6.52 11.48
C ALA A 428 -53.81 -6.39 13.01
N VAL A 429 -52.66 -6.60 13.67
CA VAL A 429 -52.54 -6.46 15.13
C VAL A 429 -52.79 -5.02 15.58
N GLY A 430 -52.25 -4.05 14.86
CA GLY A 430 -52.46 -2.63 15.14
C GLY A 430 -53.94 -2.23 15.04
N LEU A 431 -54.65 -2.77 14.05
CA LEU A 431 -56.08 -2.58 13.88
C LEU A 431 -56.89 -3.17 15.04
N PHE A 432 -56.57 -4.39 15.51
CA PHE A 432 -57.26 -4.99 16.68
C PHE A 432 -57.03 -4.18 17.94
N LEU A 433 -55.78 -3.86 18.22
CA LEU A 433 -55.41 -3.18 19.45
C LEU A 433 -55.89 -1.73 19.46
N GLY A 434 -55.98 -1.07 18.30
CA GLY A 434 -56.36 0.35 18.17
C GLY A 434 -57.84 0.62 17.91
N LYS A 435 -58.67 -0.41 17.70
CA LYS A 435 -60.05 -0.25 17.19
C LYS A 435 -60.90 0.71 18.02
N GLU A 436 -60.83 0.65 19.35
CA GLU A 436 -61.64 1.50 20.23
C GLU A 436 -61.27 2.97 20.11
N LEU A 437 -59.98 3.25 19.97
CA LEU A 437 -59.47 4.61 19.78
C LEU A 437 -59.80 5.13 18.37
N LEU A 438 -59.72 4.27 17.36
CA LEU A 438 -60.08 4.61 15.98
C LEU A 438 -61.58 4.88 15.82
N LEU A 439 -62.45 4.18 16.58
CA LEU A 439 -63.90 4.37 16.56
C LEU A 439 -64.37 5.57 17.40
N LYS A 440 -63.52 6.11 18.28
CA LYS A 440 -63.83 7.31 19.06
C LYS A 440 -63.85 8.54 18.15
N LYS A 441 -64.96 9.30 18.15
CA LYS A 441 -65.10 10.49 17.29
C LYS A 441 -63.89 11.44 17.50
N PRO A 442 -63.13 11.79 16.45
CA PRO A 442 -61.94 12.61 16.60
C PRO A 442 -62.33 14.06 16.84
N ASN A 443 -61.62 14.75 17.72
CA ASN A 443 -61.74 16.21 17.87
C ASN A 443 -60.60 16.87 17.07
N LEU A 444 -60.72 16.81 15.74
CA LEU A 444 -59.68 17.25 14.79
C LEU A 444 -60.18 18.42 13.92
N PRO A 445 -59.28 19.30 13.46
CA PRO A 445 -59.64 20.40 12.55
C PRO A 445 -60.27 19.91 11.24
N ASP A 446 -61.16 20.71 10.63
CA ASP A 446 -62.11 20.33 9.57
C ASP A 446 -61.57 19.45 8.43
N LYS A 447 -60.33 19.66 7.96
CA LYS A 447 -59.74 18.85 6.88
C LYS A 447 -59.29 17.47 7.36
N ALA A 448 -58.71 17.37 8.55
CA ALA A 448 -58.31 16.10 9.16
C ALA A 448 -59.53 15.33 9.69
N GLY A 449 -60.55 16.06 10.18
CA GLY A 449 -61.83 15.50 10.62
C GLY A 449 -62.53 14.71 9.53
N LYS A 450 -62.67 15.26 8.31
CA LYS A 450 -63.33 14.57 7.19
C LYS A 450 -62.65 13.25 6.79
N THR A 451 -61.32 13.19 6.80
CA THR A 451 -60.58 11.95 6.49
C THR A 451 -60.76 10.91 7.59
N ALA A 452 -60.73 11.34 8.86
CA ALA A 452 -60.95 10.46 9.99
C ALA A 452 -62.40 9.94 10.06
N GLU A 453 -63.39 10.75 9.70
CA GLU A 453 -64.80 10.34 9.60
C GLU A 453 -65.00 9.26 8.53
N LYS A 454 -64.38 9.40 7.36
CA LYS A 454 -64.40 8.36 6.31
C LYS A 454 -63.73 7.07 6.76
N ALA A 455 -62.62 7.16 7.47
CA ALA A 455 -61.96 5.98 8.04
C ALA A 455 -62.86 5.29 9.07
N GLN A 456 -63.56 6.06 9.92
CA GLN A 456 -64.53 5.52 10.88
C GLN A 456 -65.74 4.87 10.22
N GLU A 457 -66.28 5.47 9.16
CA GLU A 457 -67.37 4.91 8.39
C GLU A 457 -66.96 3.57 7.74
N LEU A 458 -65.75 3.50 7.18
CA LEU A 458 -65.19 2.25 6.66
C LEU A 458 -65.00 1.19 7.76
N LEU A 459 -64.46 1.58 8.93
CA LEU A 459 -64.31 0.65 10.05
C LEU A 459 -65.65 0.11 10.54
N LYS A 460 -66.67 0.97 10.65
CA LYS A 460 -68.04 0.55 11.00
C LYS A 460 -68.64 -0.36 9.94
N LYS A 461 -68.46 -0.05 8.66
CA LYS A 461 -68.94 -0.86 7.54
C LYS A 461 -68.36 -2.28 7.55
N TYR A 462 -67.15 -2.45 8.07
CA TYR A 462 -66.46 -3.74 8.14
C TYR A 462 -66.38 -4.31 9.56
N ASP A 463 -67.12 -3.79 10.54
CA ASP A 463 -67.04 -4.24 11.94
C ASP A 463 -67.24 -5.75 12.08
N ASP A 464 -68.23 -6.32 11.38
CA ASP A 464 -68.48 -7.77 11.38
C ASP A 464 -67.29 -8.58 10.86
N LYS A 465 -66.59 -8.07 9.83
CA LYS A 465 -65.38 -8.73 9.30
C LYS A 465 -64.19 -8.56 10.23
N ILE A 466 -64.08 -7.42 10.91
CA ILE A 466 -63.06 -7.17 11.92
C ILE A 466 -63.26 -8.12 13.11
N ARG A 467 -64.51 -8.36 13.53
CA ARG A 467 -64.85 -9.36 14.56
C ARG A 467 -64.47 -10.77 14.16
N LEU A 468 -64.66 -11.16 12.89
CA LEU A 468 -64.19 -12.48 12.41
C LEU A 468 -62.67 -12.65 12.56
N LEU A 469 -61.90 -11.56 12.43
CA LEU A 469 -60.46 -11.61 12.61
C LEU A 469 -60.04 -11.68 14.09
N GLU A 470 -60.91 -11.37 15.05
CA GLU A 470 -60.63 -11.56 16.49
C GLU A 470 -60.35 -13.02 16.83
N MET A 471 -60.96 -13.96 16.09
CA MET A 471 -60.65 -15.39 16.20
C MET A 471 -59.18 -15.70 15.89
N TYR A 472 -58.50 -14.85 15.10
CA TYR A 472 -57.10 -14.97 14.73
C TYR A 472 -56.17 -14.05 15.52
N GLN A 473 -56.69 -13.29 16.50
CA GLN A 473 -55.90 -12.34 17.29
C GLN A 473 -54.70 -13.00 17.97
N ILE A 474 -54.90 -14.18 18.56
CA ILE A 474 -53.82 -14.92 19.26
C ILE A 474 -52.76 -15.44 18.26
N PRO A 475 -53.11 -16.18 17.18
CA PRO A 475 -52.15 -16.57 16.15
C PRO A 475 -51.37 -15.41 15.51
N LEU A 476 -52.05 -14.29 15.23
CA LEU A 476 -51.41 -13.09 14.68
C LEU A 476 -50.47 -12.44 15.70
N GLY A 477 -50.88 -12.39 16.97
CA GLY A 477 -50.03 -11.90 18.06
C GLY A 477 -48.75 -12.70 18.21
N LEU A 478 -48.84 -14.04 18.21
CA LEU A 478 -47.67 -14.92 18.25
C LEU A 478 -46.78 -14.75 17.01
N SER A 479 -47.37 -14.59 15.82
CA SER A 479 -46.64 -14.34 14.57
C SER A 479 -45.86 -13.02 14.65
N CYS A 480 -46.45 -11.94 15.17
CA CYS A 480 -45.77 -10.67 15.38
C CYS A 480 -44.60 -10.76 16.37
N ILE A 481 -44.72 -11.58 17.43
CA ILE A 481 -43.60 -11.84 18.35
C ILE A 481 -42.45 -12.54 17.63
N VAL A 482 -42.73 -13.63 16.92
CA VAL A 482 -41.71 -14.41 16.19
C VAL A 482 -41.03 -13.54 15.15
N ILE A 483 -41.81 -12.80 14.36
CA ILE A 483 -41.30 -11.89 13.34
C ILE A 483 -40.47 -10.78 13.98
N GLY A 484 -40.93 -10.14 15.05
CA GLY A 484 -40.17 -9.10 15.74
C GLY A 484 -38.85 -9.60 16.31
N LEU A 485 -38.81 -10.82 16.86
CA LEU A 485 -37.58 -11.47 17.33
C LEU A 485 -36.62 -11.79 16.17
N LEU A 486 -37.12 -12.30 15.05
CA LEU A 486 -36.32 -12.52 13.84
C LEU A 486 -35.71 -11.21 13.34
N HIS A 487 -36.47 -10.11 13.36
CA HIS A 487 -35.97 -8.79 12.98
C HIS A 487 -34.85 -8.29 13.90
N LEU A 488 -34.93 -8.53 15.22
CA LEU A 488 -33.84 -8.19 16.15
C LEU A 488 -32.58 -9.01 15.88
N LEU A 489 -32.73 -10.32 15.70
CA LEU A 489 -31.62 -11.26 15.54
C LEU A 489 -30.92 -11.12 14.20
N ILE A 490 -31.65 -10.72 13.16
CA ILE A 490 -31.18 -10.74 11.76
C ILE A 490 -31.03 -9.32 11.20
N SER A 491 -31.14 -8.27 12.02
CA SER A 491 -31.12 -6.85 11.63
C SER A 491 -29.92 -6.38 10.78
N ASN A 492 -28.88 -7.19 10.61
CA ASN A 492 -27.72 -6.92 9.76
C ASN A 492 -27.42 -7.99 8.69
N ALA A 493 -28.19 -9.09 8.62
CA ALA A 493 -28.04 -10.02 7.51
C ALA A 493 -29.06 -9.66 6.42
N PRO A 494 -28.66 -9.57 5.15
CA PRO A 494 -29.62 -9.52 4.06
C PRO A 494 -30.45 -10.81 4.11
N LEU A 495 -31.69 -10.74 4.56
CA LEU A 495 -32.65 -11.81 4.36
C LEU A 495 -33.11 -11.75 2.91
N PHE A 496 -32.23 -12.30 2.06
CA PHE A 496 -32.28 -12.45 0.61
C PHE A 496 -32.08 -11.18 -0.23
#